data_AF-A0A832JRP2-F1
#
_entry.id   AF-A0A832JRP2-F1
#
_cell.length_a   1.000
_cell.length_b   1.000
_cell.length_c   1.000
_cell.angle_alpha   90.00
_cell.angle_beta   90.00
_cell.angle_gamma   90.00
#
_symmetry.space_group_name_H-M   'P 1'
#
loop_
_entity.id
_entity.type
_entity.pdbx_description
1 polymer ?
#
loop_
_entity_poly.entity_id
_entity_poly.type
_entity_poly.pdbx_seq_one_letter_code
_entity_poly.pdbx_strand_id
1 'polypeptide(L)'
;MEAEGYHFEPAEATVILLLLKHLKLHRDFFEVKSWWVESINIGQKVSRAIVTIGINGDVVTAVGEGVGPVHALDLAVRNAVSNRFPSLKGVTLSDYKVYVVDSKDGTGAAVRVFAEFAWNGQTWVTTHVSKNIIEASLAAIIDGYHYLLSVLEPGLLEKK
;
A
#
# COMPACT_ATOMS: atom_id res chain seq x y z
N MET A 1 -22.45 -21.91 -15.45
CA MET A 1 -20.99 -21.82 -15.61
C MET A 1 -20.69 -20.35 -15.64
N GLU A 2 -20.13 -19.88 -14.53
CA GLU A 2 -20.08 -18.47 -14.15
C GLU A 2 -19.39 -17.62 -15.23
N ALA A 3 -20.03 -16.49 -15.54
CA ALA A 3 -19.78 -15.67 -16.69
C ALA A 3 -18.36 -15.12 -16.71
N GLU A 4 -17.65 -15.37 -17.82
CA GLU A 4 -16.60 -14.52 -18.42
C GLU A 4 -15.77 -13.66 -17.46
N GLY A 5 -15.15 -14.26 -16.43
CA GLY A 5 -13.78 -14.07 -15.91
C GLY A 5 -13.17 -12.67 -15.72
N TYR A 6 -13.87 -11.58 -15.99
CA TYR A 6 -13.45 -10.20 -15.84
C TYR A 6 -14.14 -9.62 -14.62
N HIS A 7 -13.77 -10.12 -13.44
CA HIS A 7 -13.93 -9.29 -12.25
C HIS A 7 -12.89 -8.18 -12.36
N PHE A 8 -13.28 -7.06 -12.97
CA PHE A 8 -12.65 -5.79 -12.64
C PHE A 8 -13.00 -5.54 -11.19
N GLU A 9 -12.09 -5.86 -10.27
CA GLU A 9 -12.20 -5.34 -8.91
C GLU A 9 -12.03 -3.83 -9.02
N PRO A 10 -13.10 -3.06 -8.72
CA PRO A 10 -13.02 -1.63 -8.89
C PRO A 10 -12.10 -1.08 -7.79
N ALA A 11 -10.95 -0.55 -8.18
CA ALA A 11 -10.04 0.15 -7.28
C ALA A 11 -10.55 1.59 -7.04
N GLU A 12 -11.75 1.70 -6.47
CA GLU A 12 -12.48 2.96 -6.28
C GLU A 12 -11.68 3.97 -5.47
N ALA A 13 -10.95 3.51 -4.45
CA ALA A 13 -10.10 4.37 -3.63
C ALA A 13 -8.96 5.00 -4.46
N THR A 14 -8.35 4.26 -5.39
CA THR A 14 -7.34 4.82 -6.30
C THR A 14 -7.93 5.93 -7.18
N VAL A 15 -9.15 5.74 -7.70
CA VAL A 15 -9.83 6.77 -8.51
C VAL A 15 -10.10 8.02 -7.68
N ILE A 16 -10.61 7.86 -6.46
CA ILE A 16 -10.89 8.97 -5.54
C ILE A 16 -9.60 9.73 -5.21
N LEU A 17 -8.49 9.04 -4.91
CA LEU A 17 -7.21 9.68 -4.63
C LEU A 17 -6.68 10.46 -5.84
N LEU A 18 -6.82 9.92 -7.06
CA LEU A 18 -6.45 10.63 -8.29
C LEU A 18 -7.30 11.89 -8.50
N LEU A 19 -8.60 11.83 -8.23
CA LEU A 19 -9.49 12.99 -8.29
C LEU A 19 -9.10 14.05 -7.26
N LEU A 20 -8.84 13.66 -6.00
CA LEU A 20 -8.36 14.57 -4.96
C LEU A 20 -7.06 15.25 -5.39
N LYS A 21 -6.13 14.51 -6.00
CA LYS A 21 -4.87 15.06 -6.53
C LYS A 21 -5.12 16.06 -7.67
N HIS A 22 -5.99 15.71 -8.63
CA HIS A 22 -6.34 16.58 -9.75
C HIS A 22 -7.00 17.88 -9.31
N LEU A 23 -7.89 17.80 -8.31
CA LEU A 23 -8.59 18.93 -7.71
C LEU A 23 -7.73 19.73 -6.71
N LYS A 24 -6.46 19.33 -6.49
CA LYS A 24 -5.56 19.91 -5.49
C LYS A 24 -6.12 19.86 -4.05
N LEU A 25 -6.97 18.87 -3.78
CA LEU A 25 -7.53 18.55 -2.47
C LEU A 25 -6.77 17.41 -1.77
N HIS A 26 -5.83 16.76 -2.45
CA HIS A 26 -4.97 15.76 -1.82
C HIS A 26 -4.08 16.37 -0.72
N ARG A 27 -3.78 15.55 0.28
CA ARG A 27 -2.80 15.85 1.31
C ARG A 27 -1.84 14.68 1.43
N ASP A 28 -0.56 14.94 1.24
CA ASP A 28 0.48 13.95 1.49
C ASP A 28 0.72 13.89 3.01
N PHE A 29 0.08 12.95 3.69
CA PHE A 29 0.27 12.74 5.13
C PHE A 29 1.69 12.28 5.47
N PHE A 30 2.29 11.51 4.56
CA PHE A 30 3.64 11.01 4.63
C PHE A 30 4.10 10.56 3.24
N GLU A 31 5.41 10.42 3.06
CA GLU A 31 6.02 10.03 1.79
C GLU A 31 7.14 9.02 2.04
N VAL A 32 7.16 7.91 1.29
CA VAL A 32 8.27 6.95 1.36
C VAL A 32 9.47 7.50 0.60
N LYS A 33 10.58 7.74 1.30
CA LYS A 33 11.83 8.26 0.75
C LYS A 33 12.73 7.14 0.23
N SER A 34 12.76 6.02 0.93
CA SER A 34 13.48 4.83 0.50
C SER A 34 12.86 3.59 1.12
N TRP A 35 13.10 2.46 0.47
CA TRP A 35 12.72 1.14 0.97
C TRP A 35 13.77 0.12 0.56
N TRP A 36 13.91 -0.91 1.38
CA TRP A 36 14.74 -2.08 1.11
C TRP A 36 14.02 -3.31 1.64
N VAL A 37 14.05 -4.39 0.88
CA VAL A 37 13.41 -5.65 1.25
C VAL A 37 14.36 -6.79 0.97
N GLU A 38 14.48 -7.70 1.93
CA GLU A 38 15.21 -8.96 1.79
C GLU A 38 14.31 -10.15 2.07
N SER A 39 14.61 -11.28 1.41
CA SER A 39 14.00 -12.57 1.69
C SER A 39 15.09 -13.63 1.71
N ILE A 40 15.33 -14.21 2.87
CA ILE A 40 16.36 -15.21 3.11
C ILE A 40 15.69 -16.56 3.33
N ASN A 41 16.21 -17.60 2.68
CA ASN A 41 15.77 -18.97 2.85
C ASN A 41 16.98 -19.87 3.18
N ILE A 42 17.40 -19.84 4.45
CA ILE A 42 18.52 -20.65 4.97
C ILE A 42 18.04 -21.34 6.24
N GLY A 43 17.40 -22.52 6.10
CA GLY A 43 16.82 -23.28 7.22
C GLY A 43 15.55 -22.67 7.83
N GLN A 44 15.38 -21.35 7.72
CA GLN A 44 14.18 -20.61 8.04
C GLN A 44 13.89 -19.59 6.94
N LYS A 45 12.62 -19.46 6.53
CA LYS A 45 12.18 -18.42 5.61
C LYS A 45 11.88 -17.16 6.41
N VAL A 46 12.68 -16.12 6.21
CA VAL A 46 12.51 -14.81 6.86
C VAL A 46 12.47 -13.74 5.78
N SER A 47 11.51 -12.83 5.88
CA SER A 47 11.49 -11.61 5.05
C SER A 47 11.52 -10.39 5.95
N ARG A 48 12.36 -9.43 5.61
CA ARG A 48 12.52 -8.18 6.34
C ARG A 48 12.45 -7.02 5.37
N ALA A 49 11.82 -5.93 5.80
CA ALA A 49 11.80 -4.67 5.10
C ALA A 49 12.27 -3.53 6.00
N ILE A 50 12.98 -2.57 5.42
CA ILE A 50 13.35 -1.29 6.04
C ILE A 50 12.75 -0.19 5.18
N VAL A 51 12.05 0.76 5.79
CA VAL A 51 11.49 1.92 5.10
C VAL A 51 11.93 3.20 5.79
N THR A 52 12.22 4.22 5.00
CA THR A 52 12.42 5.59 5.49
C THR A 52 11.27 6.45 4.97
N ILE A 53 10.54 7.09 5.87
CA ILE A 53 9.33 7.86 5.58
C ILE A 53 9.49 9.29 6.09
N GLY A 54 9.19 10.26 5.23
CA GLY A 54 9.04 11.66 5.63
C GLY A 54 7.63 11.95 6.12
N ILE A 55 7.49 12.59 7.29
CA ILE A 55 6.19 12.92 7.91
C ILE A 55 6.25 14.35 8.45
N ASN A 56 5.55 15.31 7.84
CA ASN A 56 5.50 16.71 8.29
C ASN A 56 6.88 17.37 8.57
N GLY A 57 7.92 17.02 7.81
CA GLY A 57 9.29 17.54 7.97
C GLY A 57 10.21 16.65 8.80
N ASP A 58 9.67 15.69 9.55
CA ASP A 58 10.44 14.66 10.24
C ASP A 58 10.76 13.48 9.31
N VAL A 59 11.82 12.75 9.62
CA VAL A 59 12.19 11.51 8.92
C VAL A 59 12.19 10.35 9.92
N VAL A 60 11.43 9.31 9.61
CA VAL A 60 11.29 8.11 10.43
C VAL A 60 11.77 6.91 9.64
N THR A 61 12.69 6.12 10.21
CA THR A 61 13.08 4.82 9.66
C THR A 61 12.49 3.71 10.52
N ALA A 62 11.86 2.73 9.89
CA ALA A 62 11.28 1.59 10.59
C ALA A 62 11.60 0.28 9.88
N VAL A 63 11.50 -0.81 10.65
CA VAL A 63 11.72 -2.18 10.18
C VAL A 63 10.43 -2.97 10.36
N GLY A 64 10.17 -3.90 9.43
CA GLY A 64 9.10 -4.89 9.52
C GLY A 64 9.64 -6.27 9.17
N GLU A 65 9.19 -7.29 9.88
CA GLU A 65 9.53 -8.69 9.63
C GLU A 65 8.24 -9.49 9.41
N GLY A 66 8.19 -10.24 8.31
CA GLY A 66 6.98 -10.94 7.90
C GLY A 66 7.27 -12.24 7.16
N VAL A 67 6.20 -12.99 6.87
CA VAL A 67 6.27 -14.29 6.18
C VAL A 67 6.74 -14.20 4.71
N GLY A 68 6.71 -12.99 4.15
CA GLY A 68 7.08 -12.69 2.78
C GLY A 68 7.43 -11.21 2.62
N PRO A 69 8.05 -10.82 1.48
CA PRO A 69 8.58 -9.47 1.28
C PRO A 69 7.50 -8.39 1.35
N VAL A 70 6.32 -8.63 0.78
CA VAL A 70 5.19 -7.68 0.80
C VAL A 70 4.63 -7.51 2.22
N HIS A 71 4.48 -8.62 2.98
CA HIS A 71 4.03 -8.54 4.36
C HIS A 71 5.04 -7.80 5.25
N ALA A 72 6.33 -8.07 5.09
CA ALA A 72 7.38 -7.34 5.81
C ALA A 72 7.34 -5.84 5.49
N LEU A 73 7.10 -5.49 4.22
CA LEU A 73 6.98 -4.11 3.77
C LEU A 73 5.76 -3.38 4.36
N ASP A 74 4.59 -4.01 4.34
CA ASP A 74 3.38 -3.49 4.99
C ASP A 74 3.62 -3.18 6.48
N LEU A 75 4.21 -4.14 7.22
CA LEU A 75 4.54 -3.96 8.63
C LEU A 75 5.56 -2.83 8.85
N ALA A 76 6.59 -2.73 8.00
CA ALA A 76 7.59 -1.68 8.11
C ALA A 76 6.97 -0.28 7.92
N VAL A 77 6.12 -0.12 6.89
CA VAL A 77 5.36 1.12 6.67
C VAL A 77 4.49 1.43 7.89
N ARG A 78 3.68 0.45 8.33
CA ARG A 78 2.78 0.63 9.48
C ARG A 78 3.54 1.04 10.74
N ASN A 79 4.69 0.43 11.01
CA ASN A 79 5.55 0.77 12.15
C ASN A 79 6.07 2.21 12.08
N ALA A 80 6.41 2.71 10.89
CA ALA A 80 6.86 4.09 10.70
C ALA A 80 5.74 5.13 10.94
N VAL A 81 4.51 4.84 10.50
CA VAL A 81 3.44 5.86 10.44
C VAL A 81 2.48 5.82 11.63
N SER A 82 2.34 4.68 12.31
CA SER A 82 1.28 4.46 13.31
C SER A 82 1.39 5.33 14.57
N ASN A 83 2.58 5.83 14.90
CA ASN A 83 2.73 6.77 16.02
C ASN A 83 2.12 8.13 15.71
N ARG A 84 2.18 8.57 14.44
CA ARG A 84 1.58 9.84 14.00
C ARG A 84 0.12 9.69 13.60
N PHE A 85 -0.26 8.51 13.09
CA PHE A 85 -1.60 8.20 12.63
C PHE A 85 -2.11 6.91 13.31
N PRO A 86 -2.59 6.98 14.56
CA PRO A 86 -2.95 5.80 15.35
C PRO A 86 -4.05 4.92 14.75
N SER A 87 -4.93 5.48 13.92
CA SER A 87 -5.98 4.74 13.20
C SER A 87 -5.41 3.65 12.28
N LEU A 88 -4.23 3.88 11.70
CA LEU A 88 -3.55 2.91 10.83
C LEU A 88 -3.17 1.61 11.55
N LYS A 89 -3.10 1.61 12.89
CA LYS A 89 -2.86 0.37 13.67
C LYS A 89 -4.01 -0.63 13.53
N GLY A 90 -5.24 -0.14 13.34
CA GLY A 90 -6.43 -0.98 13.22
C GLY A 90 -6.69 -1.49 11.80
N VAL A 91 -5.90 -1.06 10.81
CA VAL A 91 -6.10 -1.44 9.42
C VAL A 91 -5.57 -2.84 9.18
N THR A 92 -6.32 -3.65 8.45
CA THR A 92 -5.87 -4.96 7.97
C THR A 92 -5.88 -4.98 6.46
N LEU A 93 -4.82 -5.50 5.84
CA LEU A 93 -4.81 -5.87 4.43
C LEU A 93 -5.56 -7.20 4.29
N SER A 94 -6.83 -7.16 3.89
CA SER A 94 -7.75 -8.30 3.90
C SER A 94 -7.63 -9.20 2.67
N ASP A 95 -7.26 -8.62 1.53
CA ASP A 95 -7.04 -9.35 0.28
C ASP A 95 -5.92 -8.71 -0.55
N TYR A 96 -5.23 -9.52 -1.34
CA TYR A 96 -4.09 -9.10 -2.15
C TYR A 96 -4.00 -9.93 -3.42
N LYS A 97 -4.09 -9.26 -4.58
CA LYS A 97 -4.11 -9.90 -5.89
C LYS A 97 -3.12 -9.25 -6.85
N VAL A 98 -2.50 -10.07 -7.70
CA VAL A 98 -1.52 -9.62 -8.68
C VAL A 98 -1.83 -10.23 -10.04
N TYR A 99 -1.89 -9.37 -11.06
CA TYR A 99 -2.13 -9.75 -12.44
C TYR A 99 -0.99 -9.28 -13.33
N VAL A 100 -0.58 -10.10 -14.29
CA VAL A 100 0.37 -9.67 -15.34
C VAL A 100 -0.39 -8.83 -16.36
N VAL A 101 0.12 -7.63 -16.71
CA VAL A 101 -0.56 -6.66 -17.59
C VAL A 101 -0.31 -6.97 -19.08
N ASP A 102 0.91 -7.32 -19.46
CA ASP A 102 1.26 -7.81 -20.80
C ASP A 102 2.37 -8.85 -20.64
N SER A 103 2.11 -10.10 -21.02
CA SER A 103 3.01 -11.23 -20.78
C SER A 103 4.16 -11.34 -21.79
N LYS A 104 4.27 -10.43 -22.77
CA LYS A 104 5.30 -10.47 -23.81
C LYS A 104 6.74 -10.38 -23.26
N ASP A 105 6.93 -9.68 -22.15
CA ASP A 105 8.26 -9.43 -21.55
C ASP A 105 8.67 -10.51 -20.53
N GLY A 106 7.90 -11.60 -20.36
CA GLY A 106 8.21 -12.67 -19.40
C GLY A 106 8.36 -12.15 -17.97
N THR A 107 9.51 -12.42 -17.32
CA THR A 107 9.79 -11.93 -15.95
C THR A 107 9.98 -10.42 -15.85
N GLY A 108 10.08 -9.71 -16.98
CA GLY A 108 10.13 -8.25 -17.06
C GLY A 108 8.77 -7.59 -17.34
N ALA A 109 7.69 -8.39 -17.36
CA ALA A 109 6.34 -7.91 -17.56
C ALA A 109 5.87 -6.99 -16.43
N ALA A 110 5.10 -5.98 -16.79
CA ALA A 110 4.40 -5.16 -15.80
C ALA A 110 3.35 -6.01 -15.08
N VAL A 111 3.24 -5.79 -13.77
CA VAL A 111 2.20 -6.37 -12.93
C VAL A 111 1.28 -5.26 -12.43
N ARG A 112 0.01 -5.60 -12.27
CA ARG A 112 -1.00 -4.80 -11.57
C ARG A 112 -1.28 -5.45 -10.24
N VAL A 113 -1.09 -4.70 -9.16
CA VAL A 113 -1.40 -5.13 -7.80
C VAL A 113 -2.73 -4.52 -7.40
N PHE A 114 -3.58 -5.31 -6.75
CA PHE A 114 -4.76 -4.86 -6.01
C PHE A 114 -4.55 -5.18 -4.54
N ALA A 115 -4.77 -4.19 -3.68
CA ALA A 115 -4.64 -4.30 -2.23
C ALA A 115 -5.98 -3.89 -1.60
N GLU A 116 -6.65 -4.84 -0.95
CA GLU A 116 -7.88 -4.57 -0.21
C GLU A 116 -7.57 -4.37 1.27
N PHE A 117 -8.13 -3.31 1.83
CA PHE A 117 -8.00 -2.94 3.23
C PHE A 117 -9.34 -3.01 3.92
N ALA A 118 -9.32 -3.29 5.21
CA ALA A 118 -10.48 -3.21 6.09
C ALA A 118 -10.16 -2.42 7.36
N TRP A 119 -11.10 -1.59 7.78
CA TRP A 119 -11.03 -0.83 9.04
C TRP A 119 -12.44 -0.40 9.48
N ASN A 120 -12.77 -0.66 10.76
CA ASN A 120 -14.06 -0.26 11.36
C ASN A 120 -15.31 -0.62 10.53
N GLY A 121 -15.34 -1.83 9.94
CA GLY A 121 -16.47 -2.32 9.15
C GLY A 121 -16.55 -1.74 7.73
N GLN A 122 -15.59 -0.91 7.31
CA GLN A 122 -15.45 -0.43 5.94
C GLN A 122 -14.30 -1.17 5.24
N THR A 123 -14.45 -1.39 3.94
CA THR A 123 -13.40 -1.93 3.07
C THR A 123 -13.14 -1.03 1.88
N TRP A 124 -11.92 -1.04 1.37
CA TRP A 124 -11.55 -0.30 0.15
C TRP A 124 -10.40 -0.98 -0.58
N VAL A 125 -10.34 -0.77 -1.89
CA VAL A 125 -9.32 -1.37 -2.76
C VAL A 125 -8.52 -0.28 -3.46
N THR A 126 -7.19 -0.39 -3.40
CA THR A 126 -6.26 0.40 -4.21
C THR A 126 -5.53 -0.47 -5.21
N THR A 127 -5.10 0.12 -6.32
CA THR A 127 -4.33 -0.56 -7.35
C THR A 127 -3.16 0.27 -7.86
N HIS A 128 -2.07 -0.41 -8.20
CA HIS A 128 -0.93 0.19 -8.87
C HIS A 128 -0.31 -0.76 -9.89
N VAL A 129 0.30 -0.19 -10.94
CA VAL A 129 1.02 -0.94 -11.98
C VAL A 129 2.50 -0.60 -11.92
N SER A 130 3.38 -1.60 -11.97
CA SER A 130 4.83 -1.42 -12.16
C SER A 130 5.44 -2.68 -12.79
N LYS A 131 6.63 -2.54 -13.41
CA LYS A 131 7.49 -3.67 -13.76
C LYS A 131 8.16 -4.32 -12.54
N ASN A 132 8.13 -3.65 -11.39
CA ASN A 132 8.60 -4.18 -10.13
C ASN A 132 7.42 -4.49 -9.20
N ILE A 133 7.22 -5.78 -8.87
CA ILE A 133 6.12 -6.22 -8.01
C ILE A 133 6.18 -5.59 -6.61
N ILE A 134 7.37 -5.34 -6.07
CA ILE A 134 7.53 -4.73 -4.74
C ILE A 134 7.14 -3.26 -4.79
N GLU A 135 7.51 -2.55 -5.86
CA GLU A 135 7.12 -1.16 -6.07
C GLU A 135 5.61 -1.00 -6.26
N ALA A 136 4.99 -1.84 -7.11
CA ALA A 136 3.55 -1.84 -7.29
C ALA A 136 2.82 -2.13 -5.97
N SER A 137 3.33 -3.05 -5.16
CA SER A 137 2.77 -3.38 -3.85
C SER A 137 2.90 -2.22 -2.87
N LEU A 138 4.09 -1.63 -2.78
CA LEU A 138 4.34 -0.49 -1.90
C LEU A 138 3.40 0.66 -2.22
N ALA A 139 3.31 1.03 -3.50
CA ALA A 139 2.47 2.14 -3.94
C ALA A 139 0.98 1.88 -3.63
N ALA A 140 0.48 0.68 -3.91
CA ALA A 140 -0.89 0.31 -3.54
C ALA A 140 -1.13 0.39 -2.02
N ILE A 141 -0.16 -0.07 -1.21
CA ILE A 141 -0.23 0.02 0.27
C ILE A 141 -0.24 1.47 0.76
N ILE A 142 0.64 2.31 0.23
CA ILE A 142 0.71 3.73 0.59
C ILE A 142 -0.60 4.44 0.23
N ASP A 143 -1.14 4.20 -0.98
CA ASP A 143 -2.44 4.73 -1.38
C ASP A 143 -3.56 4.24 -0.45
N GLY A 144 -3.53 2.97 -0.05
CA GLY A 144 -4.51 2.40 0.88
C GLY A 144 -4.55 3.16 2.20
N TYR A 145 -3.38 3.47 2.76
CA TYR A 145 -3.28 4.27 3.97
C TYR A 145 -3.66 5.74 3.78
N HIS A 146 -3.27 6.37 2.67
CA HIS A 146 -3.71 7.73 2.35
C HIS A 146 -5.22 7.83 2.18
N TYR A 147 -5.87 6.82 1.58
CA TYR A 147 -7.32 6.81 1.43
C TYR A 147 -8.03 6.84 2.79
N LEU A 148 -7.61 6.01 3.74
CA LEU A 148 -8.15 6.07 5.10
C LEU A 148 -7.99 7.46 5.72
N LEU A 149 -6.79 8.02 5.68
CA LEU A 149 -6.50 9.32 6.29
C LEU A 149 -7.21 10.51 5.60
N SER A 150 -7.42 10.43 4.28
CA SER A 150 -8.08 11.48 3.50
C SER A 150 -9.60 11.39 3.54
N VAL A 151 -10.16 10.19 3.47
CA VAL A 151 -11.59 9.97 3.13
C VAL A 151 -12.36 9.37 4.29
N LEU A 152 -11.81 8.36 4.97
CA LEU A 152 -12.53 7.65 6.03
C LEU A 152 -12.31 8.26 7.42
N GLU A 153 -11.24 9.03 7.61
CA GLU A 153 -10.94 9.78 8.84
C GLU A 153 -10.60 11.26 8.54
N PRO A 154 -11.53 12.04 7.94
CA PRO A 154 -11.25 13.40 7.50
C PRO A 154 -10.97 14.38 8.65
N GLY A 155 -11.27 14.03 9.90
CA GLY A 155 -10.98 14.87 11.08
C GLY A 155 -9.48 15.19 11.28
N LEU A 156 -8.59 14.51 10.57
CA LEU A 156 -7.16 14.84 10.49
C LEU A 156 -6.86 16.00 9.53
N LEU A 157 -7.75 16.30 8.58
CA LEU A 157 -7.66 17.45 7.67
C LEU A 157 -7.97 18.78 8.37
N GLU A 158 -8.80 18.75 9.40
CA GLU A 158 -9.28 19.96 10.11
C GLU A 158 -8.34 20.44 11.23
N LYS A 159 -7.41 19.59 11.70
CA LYS A 159 -6.42 19.96 12.73
C LYS A 159 -5.24 20.73 12.12
N LYS A 160 -5.39 22.06 12.02
CA LYS A 160 -4.30 23.04 11.94
C LYS A 160 -4.26 23.88 13.20
#